data_AF-A0A2C6AB84-F1
#
_entry.id   AF-A0A2C6AB84-F1
#
_cell.length_a   1.000
_cell.length_b   1.000
_cell.length_c   1.000
_cell.angle_alpha   90.00
_cell.angle_beta   90.00
_cell.angle_gamma   90.00
#
_symmetry.space_group_name_H-M   'P 1'
#
loop_
_entity.id
_entity.type
_entity.pdbx_description
1 polymer ?
#
loop_
_entity_poly.entity_id
_entity_poly.type
_entity_poly.pdbx_seq_one_letter_code
_entity_poly.pdbx_strand_id
1 'polypeptide(L)'
;MNQPADPPSSVSPSPQPPPPEWLISALKQLEKQYPSGDKFEAIMKYSYLDPVTELPIQGQPLPEGVKYAWLPRIRCLDCTTKLYTPGPDMTAQKFEAHLKFSGHREKVRQRLAAQSASGAAADAPTAPPS
;
A
#
# COMPACT_ATOMS: atom_id res chain seq x y z
N MET A 1 -19.48 -2.66 -29.30
CA MET A 1 -19.38 -1.82 -28.08
C MET A 1 -18.93 -2.74 -26.96
N ASN A 2 -17.94 -2.31 -26.19
CA ASN A 2 -17.54 -2.77 -24.85
C ASN A 2 -16.38 -3.78 -24.68
N GLN A 3 -15.24 -3.16 -24.33
CA GLN A 3 -14.22 -3.50 -23.32
C GLN A 3 -13.11 -4.50 -23.70
N PRO A 4 -11.83 -4.03 -23.80
CA PRO A 4 -10.68 -4.92 -23.78
C PRO A 4 -10.40 -5.40 -22.35
N ALA A 5 -10.23 -6.72 -22.22
CA ALA A 5 -9.96 -7.43 -20.98
C ALA A 5 -8.58 -7.07 -20.37
N ASP A 6 -8.57 -6.82 -19.06
CA ASP A 6 -7.37 -6.62 -18.24
C ASP A 6 -6.46 -7.89 -18.20
N PRO A 7 -5.12 -7.72 -18.06
CA PRO A 7 -4.17 -8.82 -18.14
C PRO A 7 -4.23 -9.79 -16.95
N PRO A 8 -3.82 -11.06 -17.13
CA PRO A 8 -3.90 -12.09 -16.10
C PRO A 8 -2.88 -11.80 -14.99
N SER A 9 -3.36 -11.43 -13.81
CA SER A 9 -2.51 -11.26 -12.64
C SER A 9 -1.95 -12.62 -12.23
N SER A 10 -0.62 -12.69 -12.23
CA SER A 10 0.23 -13.84 -12.00
C SER A 10 -0.16 -14.68 -10.78
N VAL A 11 -0.28 -15.98 -11.00
CA VAL A 11 -0.64 -16.99 -9.99
C VAL A 11 0.64 -17.58 -9.40
N SER A 12 0.88 -17.41 -8.09
CA SER A 12 1.93 -18.09 -7.28
C SER A 12 1.67 -17.87 -5.77
N PRO A 13 2.22 -18.71 -4.87
CA PRO A 13 1.58 -19.83 -4.14
C PRO A 13 0.85 -19.44 -2.82
N SER A 14 -0.09 -20.29 -2.37
CA SER A 14 -1.05 -20.28 -1.23
C SER A 14 -0.66 -19.62 0.14
N PRO A 15 -1.60 -19.38 1.09
CA PRO A 15 -2.99 -18.90 1.02
C PRO A 15 -3.10 -17.56 1.79
N GLN A 16 -2.48 -16.50 1.29
CA GLN A 16 -2.84 -15.16 1.77
C GLN A 16 -4.28 -14.93 1.32
N PRO A 17 -5.26 -14.73 2.23
CA PRO A 17 -6.60 -14.40 1.78
C PRO A 17 -6.51 -13.15 0.90
N PRO A 18 -7.26 -13.06 -0.19
CA PRO A 18 -7.29 -11.85 -0.97
C PRO A 18 -7.72 -10.68 -0.07
N PRO A 19 -7.14 -9.48 -0.24
CA PRO A 19 -7.61 -8.32 0.48
C PRO A 19 -9.10 -8.12 0.15
N PRO A 20 -9.90 -7.68 1.14
CA PRO A 20 -11.34 -7.58 0.97
C PRO A 20 -11.70 -6.55 -0.11
N GLU A 21 -12.74 -6.82 -0.90
CA GLU A 21 -13.10 -6.00 -2.06
C GLU A 21 -13.40 -4.54 -1.71
N TRP A 22 -13.96 -4.29 -0.53
CA TRP A 22 -14.21 -2.92 -0.06
C TRP A 22 -12.91 -2.13 0.11
N LEU A 23 -11.83 -2.78 0.54
CA LEU A 23 -10.54 -2.13 0.74
C LEU A 23 -9.93 -1.79 -0.61
N ILE A 24 -9.99 -2.72 -1.55
CA ILE A 24 -9.58 -2.50 -2.94
C ILE A 24 -10.37 -1.31 -3.53
N SER A 25 -11.68 -1.29 -3.34
CA SER A 25 -12.56 -0.22 -3.82
C SER A 25 -12.24 1.14 -3.16
N ALA A 26 -12.00 1.15 -1.85
CA ALA A 26 -11.62 2.35 -1.11
C ALA A 26 -10.26 2.89 -1.58
N LEU A 27 -9.28 2.03 -1.84
CA LEU A 27 -7.99 2.45 -2.40
C LEU A 27 -8.15 3.03 -3.81
N LYS A 28 -8.92 2.38 -4.68
CA LYS A 28 -9.23 2.93 -6.02
C LYS A 28 -9.90 4.30 -5.95
N GLN A 29 -10.76 4.53 -4.97
CA GLN A 29 -11.38 5.84 -4.75
C GLN A 29 -10.37 6.88 -4.28
N LEU A 30 -9.45 6.51 -3.38
CA LEU A 30 -8.35 7.37 -2.96
C LEU A 30 -7.43 7.72 -4.14
N GLU A 31 -7.08 6.77 -5.01
CA GLU A 31 -6.24 7.06 -6.18
C GLU A 31 -6.89 8.10 -7.11
N LYS A 32 -8.22 8.05 -7.24
CA LYS A 32 -8.98 9.06 -8.00
C LYS A 32 -9.00 10.42 -7.32
N GLN A 33 -9.06 10.46 -5.98
CA GLN A 33 -9.04 11.70 -5.22
C GLN A 33 -7.66 12.35 -5.16
N TYR A 34 -6.60 11.54 -5.22
CA TYR A 34 -5.21 11.98 -5.13
C TYR A 34 -4.43 11.59 -6.40
N PRO A 35 -4.66 12.29 -7.53
CA PRO A 35 -3.96 12.04 -8.79
C PRO A 35 -2.50 12.54 -8.77
N SER A 36 -1.94 12.87 -7.61
CA SER A 36 -0.58 13.47 -7.49
C SER A 36 0.55 12.43 -7.63
N GLY A 37 0.20 11.23 -8.08
CA GLY A 37 1.11 10.09 -8.22
C GLY A 37 1.30 9.28 -6.95
N ASP A 38 0.50 9.48 -5.92
CA ASP A 38 0.57 8.71 -4.67
C ASP A 38 0.48 7.21 -4.95
N LYS A 39 1.42 6.40 -4.40
CA LYS A 39 1.43 4.95 -4.62
C LYS A 39 1.19 4.20 -3.32
N PHE A 40 0.17 3.34 -3.29
CA PHE A 40 -0.20 2.55 -2.12
C PHE A 40 -0.90 1.25 -2.48
N GLU A 41 -0.81 0.26 -1.59
CA GLU A 41 -1.33 -1.09 -1.82
C GLU A 41 -2.09 -1.64 -0.60
N ALA A 42 -3.08 -2.49 -0.87
CA ALA A 42 -3.76 -3.28 0.14
C ALA A 42 -2.98 -4.58 0.36
N ILE A 43 -2.63 -4.87 1.61
CA ILE A 43 -1.95 -6.11 2.00
C ILE A 43 -2.69 -6.80 3.13
N MET A 44 -2.59 -8.13 3.19
CA MET A 44 -3.03 -8.90 4.36
C MET A 44 -1.82 -9.18 5.24
N LYS A 45 -1.87 -8.76 6.50
CA LYS A 45 -0.79 -8.99 7.47
C LYS A 45 -1.24 -9.97 8.54
N TYR A 46 -0.51 -11.07 8.68
CA TYR A 46 -0.68 -12.00 9.79
C TYR A 46 -0.41 -11.28 11.11
N SER A 47 -1.42 -11.23 11.97
CA SER A 47 -1.40 -10.48 13.23
C SER A 47 -1.95 -11.33 14.37
N TYR A 48 -1.39 -11.09 15.55
CA TYR A 48 -1.86 -11.65 16.81
C TYR A 48 -2.97 -10.77 17.36
N LEU A 49 -4.11 -11.35 17.73
CA LEU A 49 -5.21 -10.64 18.35
C LEU A 49 -5.32 -11.06 19.82
N ASP A 50 -5.57 -10.08 20.67
CA ASP A 50 -5.94 -10.32 22.05
C ASP A 50 -7.25 -11.16 22.11
N PRO A 51 -7.31 -12.22 22.93
CA PRO A 51 -8.49 -13.08 22.98
C PRO A 51 -9.76 -12.38 23.48
N VAL A 52 -9.61 -11.31 24.27
CA VAL A 52 -10.71 -10.57 24.90
C VAL A 52 -11.11 -9.37 24.04
N THR A 53 -10.15 -8.55 23.62
CA THR A 53 -10.44 -7.31 22.89
C THR A 53 -10.49 -7.49 21.37
N GLU A 54 -9.98 -8.61 20.86
CA GLU A 54 -9.82 -8.89 19.42
C GLU A 54 -8.99 -7.84 18.67
N LEU A 55 -8.25 -7.02 19.42
CA LEU A 55 -7.37 -6.00 18.87
C LEU A 55 -5.98 -6.58 18.59
N PRO A 56 -5.29 -6.07 17.55
CA PRO A 56 -3.95 -6.53 17.22
C PRO A 56 -2.95 -6.15 18.32
N ILE A 57 -2.30 -7.15 18.89
CA ILE A 57 -1.26 -6.99 19.91
C ILE A 57 0.13 -6.91 19.26
N GLN A 58 0.96 -6.00 19.77
CA GLN A 58 2.33 -5.80 19.33
C GLN A 58 3.25 -5.96 20.54
N GLY A 59 4.17 -6.92 20.48
CA GLY A 59 5.16 -7.15 21.54
C GLY A 59 5.20 -8.60 22.02
N GLN A 60 6.16 -8.86 22.89
CA GLN A 60 6.33 -10.12 23.62
C GLN A 60 6.46 -9.79 25.12
N PRO A 61 5.95 -10.65 26.01
CA PRO A 61 5.35 -11.96 25.73
C PRO A 61 3.92 -11.87 25.19
N LEU A 62 3.54 -12.79 24.31
CA LEU A 62 2.14 -12.94 23.88
C LEU A 62 1.32 -13.55 25.02
N PRO A 63 0.10 -13.05 25.29
CA PRO A 63 -0.79 -13.64 26.28
C PRO A 63 -1.25 -15.03 25.84
N GLU A 64 -1.58 -15.87 26.83
CA GLU A 64 -2.08 -17.21 26.60
C GLU A 64 -3.48 -17.16 25.95
N GLY A 65 -3.71 -17.96 24.90
CA GLY A 65 -4.96 -17.93 24.13
C GLY A 65 -5.02 -16.89 23.02
N VAL A 66 -3.89 -16.27 22.65
CA VAL A 66 -3.80 -15.35 21.51
C VAL A 66 -4.45 -15.94 20.24
N LYS A 67 -5.31 -15.16 19.59
CA LYS A 67 -5.92 -15.52 18.31
C LYS A 67 -5.01 -15.09 17.17
N TYR A 68 -5.01 -15.83 16.08
CA TYR A 68 -4.22 -15.50 14.90
C TYR A 68 -5.16 -15.19 13.74
N ALA A 69 -4.98 -14.03 13.11
CA ALA A 69 -5.81 -13.62 12.00
C ALA A 69 -5.01 -12.84 10.95
N TRP A 70 -5.44 -12.99 9.70
CA TRP A 70 -4.97 -12.13 8.61
C TRP A 70 -5.78 -10.84 8.63
N LEU A 71 -5.12 -9.73 8.97
CA LEU A 71 -5.78 -8.43 9.01
C LEU A 71 -5.44 -7.60 7.77
N PRO A 72 -6.43 -6.92 7.16
CA PRO A 72 -6.17 -5.96 6.10
C PRO A 72 -5.34 -4.79 6.62
N ARG A 73 -4.39 -4.35 5.80
CA ARG A 73 -3.53 -3.19 6.02
C ARG A 73 -3.34 -2.43 4.71
N ILE A 74 -3.10 -1.13 4.84
CA ILE A 74 -2.73 -0.26 3.72
C ILE A 74 -1.26 0.10 3.87
N ARG A 75 -0.48 -0.12 2.82
CA ARG A 75 0.94 0.24 2.76
C ARG A 75 1.13 1.40 1.80
N CYS A 76 1.80 2.46 2.26
CA CYS A 76 2.30 3.51 1.38
C CYS A 76 3.63 3.08 0.78
N LEU A 77 3.75 3.14 -0.55
CA LEU A 77 4.99 2.79 -1.25
C LEU A 77 6.02 3.93 -1.18
N ASP A 78 5.57 5.16 -0.94
CA ASP A 78 6.44 6.33 -0.70
C ASP A 78 6.87 6.46 0.77
N CYS A 79 6.05 5.96 1.69
CA CYS A 79 6.28 6.02 3.13
C CYS A 79 6.38 4.61 3.72
N THR A 80 7.56 4.02 3.65
CA THR A 80 7.84 2.63 4.04
C THR A 80 7.74 2.34 5.54
N THR A 81 7.60 3.36 6.39
CA THR A 81 7.72 3.23 7.84
C THR A 81 6.44 2.77 8.55
N LYS A 82 5.25 2.85 7.93
CA LYS A 82 3.99 2.59 8.65
C LYS A 82 2.95 1.87 7.80
N LEU A 83 2.37 0.82 8.38
CA LEU A 83 1.18 0.15 7.86
C LEU A 83 -0.05 0.72 8.56
N TYR A 84 -1.04 1.09 7.78
CA TYR A 84 -2.29 1.64 8.30
C TYR A 84 -3.33 0.53 8.43
N THR A 85 -4.01 0.49 9.58
CA THR A 85 -5.18 -0.36 9.78
C THR A 85 -6.39 0.38 9.23
N PRO A 86 -7.09 -0.16 8.23
CA PRO A 86 -8.33 0.45 7.78
C PRO A 86 -9.40 0.24 8.87
N GLY A 87 -10.25 1.25 9.05
CA GLY A 87 -11.20 1.30 10.17
C GLY A 87 -12.30 0.25 10.06
N PRO A 88 -12.98 -0.08 11.18
CA PRO A 88 -14.11 -1.01 11.20
C PRO A 88 -15.27 -0.51 10.32
N ASP A 89 -15.38 0.81 10.12
CA ASP A 89 -16.38 1.45 9.25
C ASP A 89 -16.08 1.30 7.74
N MET A 90 -15.19 0.37 7.36
CA MET A 90 -14.74 0.16 5.97
C MET A 90 -14.11 1.42 5.37
N THR A 91 -13.43 2.23 6.20
CA THR A 91 -12.80 3.49 5.78
C THR A 91 -11.28 3.46 5.86
N ALA A 92 -10.63 4.20 4.97
CA ALA A 92 -9.19 4.45 4.98
C ALA A 92 -8.88 5.86 5.55
N GLN A 93 -9.74 6.41 6.41
CA GLN A 93 -9.70 7.83 6.80
C GLN A 93 -8.39 8.24 7.51
N LYS A 94 -7.82 7.36 8.33
CA LYS A 94 -6.49 7.58 8.94
C LYS A 94 -5.37 7.61 7.89
N PHE A 95 -5.51 6.83 6.83
CA PHE A 95 -4.57 6.82 5.71
C PHE A 95 -4.75 8.04 4.81
N GLU A 96 -5.98 8.50 4.60
CA GLU A 96 -6.25 9.74 3.86
C GLU A 96 -5.59 10.96 4.53
N ALA A 97 -5.65 11.05 5.86
CA ALA A 97 -4.93 12.09 6.60
C ALA A 97 -3.41 12.03 6.38
N HIS A 98 -2.85 10.84 6.18
CA HIS A 98 -1.45 10.67 5.81
C HIS A 98 -1.15 11.19 4.39
N LEU A 99 -2.03 10.97 3.42
CA LEU A 99 -1.88 11.53 2.06
C LEU A 99 -1.90 13.06 2.06
N LYS A 100 -2.73 13.67 2.90
CA LYS A 100 -2.80 15.14 3.07
C LYS A 100 -1.55 15.73 3.75
N PHE A 101 -0.74 14.91 4.42
CA PHE A 101 0.40 15.37 5.19
C PHE A 101 1.56 15.81 4.28
N SER A 102 2.14 16.99 4.55
CA SER A 102 3.21 17.57 3.73
C SER A 102 4.43 16.66 3.60
N GLY A 103 4.78 15.92 4.65
CA GLY A 103 5.92 15.00 4.63
C GLY A 103 5.75 13.82 3.66
N HIS A 104 4.51 13.38 3.41
CA HIS A 104 4.22 12.39 2.38
C HIS A 104 4.35 13.02 0.98
N ARG A 105 3.71 14.17 0.76
CA ARG A 105 3.74 14.89 -0.52
C ARG A 105 5.16 15.23 -0.98
N GLU A 106 6.04 15.58 -0.04
CA GLU A 106 7.46 15.81 -0.32
C GLU A 106 8.14 14.55 -0.88
N LYS A 107 7.94 13.39 -0.24
CA LYS A 107 8.52 12.12 -0.69
C LYS A 107 7.99 11.72 -2.07
N VAL A 108 6.69 11.90 -2.32
CA VAL A 108 6.08 11.68 -3.63
C VAL A 108 6.75 12.56 -4.69
N ARG A 109 6.93 13.86 -4.40
CA ARG A 109 7.60 14.79 -5.34
C ARG A 109 9.04 14.37 -5.61
N GLN A 110 9.80 14.02 -4.58
CA GLN A 110 11.18 13.55 -4.73
C GLN A 110 11.26 12.30 -5.60
N ARG A 111 10.36 11.33 -5.37
CA ARG A 111 10.28 10.11 -6.17
C ARG A 111 9.91 10.41 -7.64
N LEU A 112 8.97 11.32 -7.89
CA LEU A 112 8.60 11.72 -9.26
C LEU A 112 9.74 12.47 -9.98
N ALA A 113 10.45 13.34 -9.27
CA ALA A 113 11.62 14.03 -9.79
C ALA A 113 12.75 13.04 -10.12
N ALA A 114 13.00 12.06 -9.25
CA ALA A 114 13.97 10.99 -9.49
C ALA A 114 13.60 10.12 -10.71
N GLN A 115 12.33 9.73 -10.85
CA GLN A 115 11.86 8.97 -12.03
C GLN A 115 12.06 9.76 -13.34
N SER A 116 11.82 11.08 -13.30
CA SER A 116 12.02 11.94 -14.47
C SER A 116 13.50 12.07 -14.84
N ALA A 117 14.39 12.16 -13.85
CA ALA A 117 15.84 12.20 -14.08
C ALA A 117 16.40 10.85 -14.58
N SER A 118 15.92 9.72 -14.05
CA SER A 118 16.34 8.39 -14.50
C SER A 118 15.87 8.05 -15.91
N GLY A 119 14.74 8.61 -16.37
CA GLY A 119 14.28 8.47 -17.75
C GLY A 119 15.12 9.28 -18.76
N ALA A 120 15.70 10.42 -18.35
CA ALA A 120 16.51 11.26 -19.22
C ALA A 120 17.96 10.76 -19.38
N ALA A 121 18.50 10.01 -18.42
CA ALA A 121 19.87 9.49 -18.48
C ALA A 121 20.06 8.26 -19.40
N ALA A 122 18.95 7.61 -19.82
CA ALA A 122 19.01 6.41 -20.65
C ALA A 122 19.13 6.70 -22.17
N ASP A 123 19.02 7.96 -22.60
CA ASP A 123 19.03 8.36 -24.03
C ASP A 123 20.27 9.20 -24.42
N ALA A 124 21.34 9.21 -23.60
CA ALA A 124 22.58 9.88 -23.98
C ALA A 124 23.42 8.95 -24.89
N PRO A 125 23.67 9.31 -26.18
CA PRO A 125 24.54 8.52 -27.03
C PRO A 125 25.99 8.63 -26.54
N THR A 126 26.54 7.50 -26.08
CA THR A 126 27.96 7.35 -25.74
C THR A 126 28.81 7.62 -26.98
N ALA A 127 29.46 8.78 -27.03
CA ALA A 127 30.55 9.04 -27.97
C ALA A 127 31.84 8.39 -27.42
N PRO A 128 32.57 7.59 -28.22
CA PRO A 128 33.83 6.97 -27.78
C PRO A 128 34.97 8.01 -27.74
N PRO A 129 35.88 7.93 -26.77
CA PRO A 129 37.12 8.72 -26.79
C PRO A 129 38.12 8.14 -27.79
N SER A 130 38.83 9.05 -28.47
CA SER A 130 39.87 8.81 -29.50
C SER A 130 41.13 8.14 -28.98
#